data_AF-A0A6G8P0F9-F1
#
_entry.id   AF-A0A6G8P0F9-F1
#
_cell.length_a   1.000
_cell.length_b   1.000
_cell.length_c   1.000
_cell.angle_alpha   90.00
_cell.angle_beta   90.00
_cell.angle_gamma   90.00
#
_symmetry.space_group_name_H-M   'P 1'
#
loop_
_entity.id
_entity.type
_entity.pdbx_description
1 polymer ?
#
loop_
_entity_poly.entity_id
_entity_poly.type
_entity_poly.pdbx_seq_one_letter_code
_entity_poly.pdbx_strand_id
1 'polypeptide(L)'
;MSTLNPGQSWLQAFPPTAFAMVMATGIVSIAAHLLSYDIVGWFLLGTNALAYPALLVITLCRLVRYPRAVHTDIVDHGRWPGFLTLVAATAVLGSQLSIYHVLPQALPWLLGLAAGLWHVVTYRFLAAMTIGQRKPGLRTGLNGTWLLLVVATESIAVLAAAVASIYGASTPLDLLALAAWLLGGSLYMMLITLIFYRWCFVPLATADLTEPWWINMRAMVITTFAGSRLILAGRSLAGWPGDGQFVL
;
A
#
# COMPACT_ATOMS: atom_id res chain seq x y z
N MET A 1 8.98 -21.25 -9.07
CA MET A 1 9.00 -21.22 -10.55
C MET A 1 7.66 -21.75 -11.05
N SER A 2 6.73 -20.86 -11.40
CA SER A 2 5.45 -21.25 -11.99
C SER A 2 5.66 -21.60 -13.46
N THR A 3 5.51 -22.89 -13.79
CA THR A 3 5.46 -23.39 -15.16
C THR A 3 4.32 -22.69 -15.90
N LEU A 4 4.66 -21.79 -16.83
CA LEU A 4 3.68 -21.16 -17.72
C LEU A 4 2.94 -22.27 -18.47
N ASN A 5 1.60 -22.25 -18.44
CA ASN A 5 0.81 -23.15 -19.29
C ASN A 5 1.23 -22.94 -20.75
N PRO A 6 1.40 -24.00 -21.55
CA PRO A 6 1.80 -23.87 -22.96
C PRO A 6 0.74 -23.04 -23.70
N GLY A 7 1.08 -21.79 -24.01
CA GLY A 7 0.20 -20.80 -24.64
C GLY A 7 -0.03 -19.50 -23.86
N GLN A 8 0.33 -19.41 -22.58
CA GLN A 8 0.24 -18.15 -21.82
C GLN A 8 1.49 -17.30 -22.01
N SER A 9 1.30 -16.09 -22.55
CA SER A 9 2.33 -15.05 -22.59
C SER A 9 2.77 -14.69 -21.16
N TRP A 10 4.07 -14.46 -20.95
CA TRP A 10 4.61 -13.99 -19.66
C TRP A 10 3.88 -12.73 -19.14
N LEU A 11 3.40 -11.88 -20.06
CA LEU A 11 2.65 -10.67 -19.75
C LEU A 11 1.26 -10.98 -19.19
N GLN A 12 0.63 -12.07 -19.66
CA GLN A 12 -0.67 -12.52 -19.17
C GLN A 12 -0.56 -13.05 -17.72
N ALA A 13 0.53 -13.75 -17.41
CA ALA A 13 0.80 -14.33 -16.10
C ALA A 13 1.54 -13.37 -15.12
N PHE A 14 1.82 -12.14 -15.54
CA PHE A 14 2.59 -11.19 -14.74
C PHE A 14 1.90 -10.92 -13.39
N PRO A 15 2.60 -11.07 -12.25
CA PRO A 15 1.98 -11.02 -10.94
C PRO A 15 1.55 -9.57 -10.59
N PRO A 16 0.31 -9.35 -10.10
CA PRO A 16 -0.14 -8.02 -9.69
C PRO A 16 0.64 -7.48 -8.48
N THR A 17 1.28 -8.37 -7.71
CA THR A 17 2.11 -8.04 -6.53
C THR A 17 3.48 -7.43 -6.86
N ALA A 18 3.86 -7.31 -8.14
CA ALA A 18 5.19 -6.84 -8.53
C ALA A 18 5.55 -5.44 -7.96
N PHE A 19 4.55 -4.57 -7.75
CA PHE A 19 4.76 -3.24 -7.15
C PHE A 19 5.19 -3.30 -5.68
N ALA A 20 5.08 -4.46 -5.01
CA ALA A 20 5.62 -4.65 -3.67
C ALA A 20 7.13 -4.37 -3.61
N MET A 21 7.86 -4.57 -4.72
CA MET A 21 9.28 -4.22 -4.81
C MET A 21 9.50 -2.71 -4.65
N VAL A 22 8.75 -1.88 -5.39
CA VAL A 22 8.83 -0.41 -5.33
C VAL A 22 8.41 0.10 -3.96
N MET A 23 7.32 -0.46 -3.42
CA MET A 23 6.86 -0.16 -2.07
C MET A 23 7.95 -0.46 -1.02
N ALA A 24 8.54 -1.65 -1.04
CA ALA A 24 9.53 -2.06 -0.05
C ALA A 24 10.81 -1.21 -0.11
N THR A 25 11.39 -1.08 -1.30
CA THR A 25 12.58 -0.25 -1.52
C THR A 25 12.31 1.23 -1.22
N GLY A 26 11.08 1.69 -1.43
CA GLY A 26 10.67 3.05 -1.11
C GLY A 26 10.62 3.33 0.39
N ILE A 27 10.06 2.40 1.17
CA ILE A 27 10.08 2.49 2.64
C ILE A 27 11.53 2.45 3.16
N VAL A 28 12.38 1.57 2.62
CA VAL A 28 13.79 1.49 3.02
C VAL A 28 14.55 2.77 2.68
N SER A 29 14.27 3.37 1.52
CA SER A 29 14.84 4.67 1.13
C SER A 29 14.43 5.78 2.09
N ILE A 30 13.15 5.84 2.51
CA ILE A 30 12.68 6.80 3.51
C ILE A 30 13.41 6.58 4.84
N ALA A 31 13.46 5.34 5.32
CA ALA A 31 14.12 5.01 6.57
C ALA A 31 15.62 5.33 6.54
N ALA A 32 16.31 5.02 5.44
CA ALA A 32 17.73 5.32 5.26
C ALA A 32 17.99 6.83 5.38
N HIS A 33 17.16 7.66 4.75
CA HIS A 33 17.27 9.12 4.86
C HIS A 33 17.00 9.62 6.28
N LEU A 34 15.95 9.11 6.94
CA LEU A 34 15.66 9.48 8.33
C LEU A 34 16.78 9.10 9.30
N LEU A 35 17.58 8.09 8.95
CA LEU A 35 18.76 7.64 9.70
C LEU A 35 20.08 8.27 9.20
N SER A 36 20.02 9.30 8.34
CA SER A 36 21.19 9.99 7.77
C SER A 36 22.10 9.13 6.86
N TYR A 37 21.60 7.99 6.36
CA TYR A 37 22.25 7.16 5.34
C TYR A 37 21.84 7.59 3.92
N ASP A 38 22.10 8.87 3.59
CA ASP A 38 21.54 9.52 2.39
C ASP A 38 21.94 8.87 1.07
N ILE A 39 23.16 8.36 0.96
CA ILE A 39 23.65 7.71 -0.27
C ILE A 39 22.78 6.50 -0.62
N VAL A 40 22.47 5.66 0.38
CA VAL A 40 21.61 4.48 0.20
C VAL A 40 20.19 4.94 -0.14
N GLY A 41 19.72 5.98 0.54
CA GLY A 41 18.43 6.60 0.32
C GLY A 41 18.21 7.07 -1.12
N TRP A 42 19.13 7.88 -1.65
CA TRP A 42 19.13 8.41 -3.01
C TRP A 42 19.25 7.31 -4.07
N PHE A 43 20.11 6.31 -3.84
CA PHE A 43 20.24 5.18 -4.76
C PHE A 43 18.93 4.39 -4.90
N LEU A 44 18.25 4.12 -3.78
CA LEU A 44 16.96 3.45 -3.78
C LEU A 44 15.86 4.32 -4.40
N LEU A 45 15.89 5.64 -4.20
CA LEU A 45 14.99 6.57 -4.87
C LEU A 45 15.17 6.50 -6.40
N GLY A 46 16.41 6.55 -6.89
CA GLY A 46 16.72 6.42 -8.32
C GLY A 46 16.25 5.09 -8.90
N THR A 47 16.43 4.00 -8.16
CA THR A 47 15.92 2.67 -8.54
C THR A 47 14.41 2.68 -8.67
N ASN A 48 13.69 3.28 -7.71
CA ASN A 48 12.24 3.40 -7.74
C ASN A 48 11.72 4.30 -8.86
N ALA A 49 12.44 5.38 -9.16
CA ALA A 49 12.11 6.28 -10.25
C ALA A 49 12.13 5.57 -11.62
N LEU A 50 12.93 4.49 -11.76
CA LEU A 50 12.97 3.66 -12.96
C LEU A 50 12.00 2.46 -12.88
N ALA A 51 11.96 1.77 -11.74
CA ALA A 51 11.17 0.56 -11.56
C ALA A 51 9.66 0.82 -11.60
N TYR A 52 9.20 1.91 -10.96
CA TYR A 52 7.77 2.26 -10.94
C TYR A 52 7.19 2.48 -12.34
N PRO A 53 7.73 3.36 -13.21
CA PRO A 53 7.19 3.54 -14.55
C PRO A 53 7.32 2.28 -15.41
N ALA A 54 8.39 1.50 -15.26
CA ALA A 54 8.54 0.23 -15.98
C ALA A 54 7.43 -0.77 -15.63
N LEU A 55 7.17 -0.97 -14.33
CA LEU A 55 6.09 -1.84 -13.85
C LEU A 55 4.72 -1.29 -14.25
N LEU A 56 4.54 0.03 -14.22
CA LEU A 56 3.31 0.69 -14.66
C LEU A 56 3.04 0.42 -16.13
N VAL A 57 4.04 0.58 -17.01
CA VAL A 57 3.93 0.27 -18.44
C VAL A 57 3.57 -1.20 -18.66
N ILE A 58 4.25 -2.13 -17.99
CA ILE A 58 3.93 -3.57 -18.08
C ILE A 58 2.47 -3.82 -17.68
N THR A 59 2.01 -3.21 -16.59
CA THR A 59 0.65 -3.38 -16.06
C THR A 59 -0.40 -2.78 -16.99
N LEU A 60 -0.12 -1.62 -17.58
CA LEU A 60 -0.99 -1.01 -18.59
C LEU A 60 -1.04 -1.83 -19.88
N CYS A 61 0.10 -2.32 -20.37
CA CYS A 61 0.15 -3.24 -21.51
C CYS A 61 -0.65 -4.52 -21.23
N ARG A 62 -0.56 -5.06 -20.01
CA ARG A 62 -1.35 -6.21 -19.57
C ARG A 62 -2.85 -5.90 -19.53
N LEU A 63 -3.23 -4.72 -19.05
CA LEU A 63 -4.62 -4.27 -19.00
C LEU A 63 -5.23 -4.13 -20.40
N VAL A 64 -4.49 -3.59 -21.37
CA VAL A 64 -4.94 -3.39 -22.75
C VAL A 64 -4.97 -4.70 -23.55
N ARG A 65 -3.92 -5.54 -23.44
CA ARG A 65 -3.81 -6.78 -24.23
C ARG A 65 -4.56 -7.97 -23.64
N TYR A 66 -4.68 -8.04 -22.32
CA TYR A 66 -5.28 -9.17 -21.61
C TYR A 66 -6.31 -8.73 -20.54
N PRO A 67 -7.31 -7.89 -20.87
CA PRO A 67 -8.27 -7.37 -19.89
C PRO A 67 -9.06 -8.48 -19.18
N ARG A 68 -9.35 -9.59 -19.87
CA ARG A 68 -10.01 -10.77 -19.29
C ARG A 68 -9.17 -11.41 -18.18
N ALA A 69 -7.86 -11.51 -18.36
CA ALA A 69 -6.96 -12.08 -17.35
C ALA A 69 -6.84 -11.19 -16.11
N VAL A 70 -6.84 -9.86 -16.32
CA VAL A 70 -6.85 -8.90 -15.20
C VAL A 70 -8.18 -8.97 -14.45
N HIS A 71 -9.32 -9.07 -15.16
CA HIS A 71 -10.62 -9.23 -14.53
C HIS A 71 -10.71 -10.53 -13.71
N THR A 72 -10.19 -11.64 -14.21
CA THR A 72 -10.16 -12.90 -13.45
C THR A 72 -9.33 -12.78 -12.18
N ASP A 73 -8.20 -12.06 -12.22
CA ASP A 73 -7.37 -11.83 -11.04
C ASP A 73 -8.03 -10.88 -10.01
N ILE A 74 -8.85 -9.92 -10.45
CA ILE A 74 -9.56 -8.98 -9.56
C ILE A 74 -10.68 -9.68 -8.77
N VAL A 75 -11.31 -10.70 -9.35
CA VAL A 75 -12.38 -11.47 -8.70
C VAL A 75 -11.82 -12.60 -7.81
N ASP A 76 -10.54 -12.95 -8.00
CA ASP A 76 -9.84 -13.93 -7.19
C ASP A 76 -9.45 -13.37 -5.81
N HIS A 77 -9.85 -14.06 -4.74
CA HIS A 77 -9.65 -13.63 -3.35
C HIS A 77 -8.17 -13.60 -2.92
N GLY A 78 -7.33 -14.44 -3.52
CA GLY A 78 -5.91 -14.53 -3.20
C GLY A 78 -5.05 -13.57 -4.02
N ARG A 79 -5.50 -13.19 -5.23
CA ARG A 79 -4.74 -12.30 -6.13
C ARG A 79 -5.17 -10.85 -6.08
N TRP A 80 -6.44 -10.59 -5.76
CA TRP A 80 -6.96 -9.23 -5.67
C TRP A 80 -6.11 -8.30 -4.78
N PRO A 81 -5.71 -8.71 -3.56
CA PRO A 81 -4.92 -7.82 -2.70
C PRO A 81 -3.60 -7.39 -3.34
N GLY A 82 -3.07 -8.17 -4.30
CA GLY A 82 -1.88 -7.80 -5.06
C GLY A 82 -2.02 -6.47 -5.81
N PHE A 83 -3.21 -6.11 -6.30
CA PHE A 83 -3.42 -4.82 -6.97
C PHE A 83 -3.27 -3.62 -6.02
N LEU A 84 -3.46 -3.81 -4.72
CA LEU A 84 -3.25 -2.76 -3.73
C LEU A 84 -1.76 -2.43 -3.55
N THR A 85 -0.85 -3.30 -3.98
CA THR A 85 0.59 -2.98 -4.00
C THR A 85 0.90 -1.83 -4.95
N LEU A 86 0.13 -1.68 -6.04
CA LEU A 86 0.25 -0.53 -6.94
C LEU A 86 -0.12 0.75 -6.20
N VAL A 87 -1.25 0.76 -5.49
CA VAL A 87 -1.71 1.91 -4.69
C VAL A 87 -0.66 2.31 -3.65
N ALA A 88 -0.19 1.33 -2.87
CA ALA A 88 0.83 1.54 -1.85
C ALA A 88 2.14 2.04 -2.46
N ALA A 89 2.58 1.48 -3.59
CA ALA A 89 3.78 1.93 -4.29
C ALA A 89 3.66 3.37 -4.80
N THR A 90 2.51 3.75 -5.37
CA THR A 90 2.26 5.15 -5.79
C THR A 90 2.34 6.11 -4.61
N ALA A 91 1.71 5.74 -3.50
CA ALA A 91 1.69 6.58 -2.30
C ALA A 91 3.09 6.70 -1.66
N VAL A 92 3.81 5.59 -1.51
CA VAL A 92 5.18 5.55 -0.98
C VAL A 92 6.15 6.32 -1.87
N LEU A 93 6.04 6.21 -3.20
CA LEU A 93 6.85 6.99 -4.12
C LEU A 93 6.59 8.49 -3.95
N GLY A 94 5.33 8.90 -3.79
CA GLY A 94 4.99 10.29 -3.47
C GLY A 94 5.58 10.74 -2.13
N SER A 95 5.55 9.89 -1.10
CA SER A 95 6.15 10.19 0.21
C SER A 95 7.67 10.29 0.13
N GLN A 96 8.32 9.45 -0.67
CA GLN A 96 9.75 9.57 -0.96
C GLN A 96 10.03 10.94 -1.60
N LEU A 97 9.36 11.28 -2.70
CA LEU A 97 9.56 12.56 -3.38
C LEU A 97 9.37 13.76 -2.45
N SER A 98 8.38 13.68 -1.55
CA SER A 98 8.15 14.69 -0.51
C SER A 98 9.34 14.86 0.43
N ILE A 99 9.90 13.75 0.94
CA ILE A 99 10.98 13.77 1.93
C ILE A 99 12.29 14.28 1.33
N TYR A 100 12.60 13.87 0.10
CA TYR A 100 13.81 14.35 -0.61
C TYR A 100 13.61 15.73 -1.26
N HIS A 101 12.44 16.36 -1.11
CA HIS A 101 12.06 17.63 -1.74
C HIS A 101 12.23 17.63 -3.27
N VAL A 102 11.97 16.48 -3.91
CA VAL A 102 12.07 16.30 -5.36
C VAL A 102 10.69 16.41 -5.99
N LEU A 103 10.56 17.21 -7.05
CA LEU A 103 9.32 17.35 -7.83
C LEU A 103 8.06 17.56 -6.95
N PRO A 104 8.02 18.59 -6.07
CA PRO A 104 6.89 18.83 -5.18
C PRO A 104 5.55 18.92 -5.93
N GLN A 105 5.59 19.46 -7.16
CA GLN A 105 4.44 19.58 -8.07
C GLN A 105 3.77 18.25 -8.42
N ALA A 106 4.47 17.12 -8.33
CA ALA A 106 3.93 15.80 -8.62
C ALA A 106 3.12 15.19 -7.46
N LEU A 107 3.29 15.68 -6.22
CA LEU A 107 2.71 15.08 -5.02
C LEU A 107 1.16 15.07 -5.04
N PRO A 108 0.46 16.18 -5.36
CA PRO A 108 -1.00 16.16 -5.43
C PRO A 108 -1.53 15.17 -6.49
N TRP A 109 -0.81 15.04 -7.61
CA TRP A 109 -1.15 14.09 -8.68
C TRP A 109 -0.97 12.64 -8.24
N LEU A 110 0.14 12.33 -7.56
CA LEU A 110 0.40 11.01 -7.01
C LEU A 110 -0.61 10.65 -5.92
N LEU A 111 -1.00 11.62 -5.08
CA LEU A 111 -2.04 11.42 -4.07
C LEU A 111 -3.40 11.12 -4.73
N GLY A 112 -3.79 11.93 -5.72
CA GLY A 112 -5.01 11.71 -6.48
C GLY A 112 -5.01 10.37 -7.21
N LEU A 113 -3.87 9.97 -7.80
CA LEU A 113 -3.70 8.68 -8.45
C LEU A 113 -3.81 7.53 -7.45
N ALA A 114 -3.13 7.60 -6.31
CA ALA A 114 -3.19 6.57 -5.27
C ALA A 114 -4.61 6.42 -4.71
N ALA A 115 -5.26 7.54 -4.34
CA ALA A 115 -6.64 7.54 -3.83
C ALA A 115 -7.64 7.03 -4.89
N GLY A 116 -7.49 7.45 -6.14
CA GLY A 116 -8.32 6.99 -7.25
C GLY A 116 -8.14 5.49 -7.52
N LEU A 117 -6.90 5.00 -7.57
CA LEU A 117 -6.59 3.58 -7.72
C LEU A 117 -7.15 2.76 -6.55
N TRP A 118 -7.00 3.24 -5.31
CA TRP A 118 -7.56 2.60 -4.12
C TRP A 118 -9.07 2.47 -4.22
N HIS A 119 -9.76 3.54 -4.63
CA HIS A 119 -11.20 3.56 -4.80
C HIS A 119 -11.62 2.55 -5.88
N VAL A 120 -10.99 2.59 -7.06
CA VAL A 120 -11.29 1.66 -8.16
C VAL A 120 -11.06 0.20 -7.75
N VAL A 121 -9.92 -0.11 -7.13
CA VAL A 121 -9.57 -1.49 -6.76
C VAL A 121 -10.49 -2.03 -5.67
N THR A 122 -10.78 -1.22 -4.64
CA THR A 122 -11.62 -1.60 -3.50
C THR A 122 -13.08 -1.75 -3.89
N TYR A 123 -13.64 -0.81 -4.66
CA TYR A 123 -15.04 -0.89 -5.08
C TYR A 123 -15.28 -2.02 -6.08
N ARG A 124 -14.34 -2.28 -7.00
CA ARG A 124 -14.45 -3.44 -7.90
C ARG A 124 -14.45 -4.75 -7.14
N PHE A 125 -13.68 -4.84 -6.07
CA PHE A 125 -13.70 -6.00 -5.18
C PHE A 125 -15.01 -6.14 -4.44
N LEU A 126 -15.48 -5.08 -3.79
CA LEU A 126 -16.76 -5.09 -3.08
C LEU A 126 -17.91 -5.46 -4.03
N ALA A 127 -17.89 -4.95 -5.27
CA ALA A 127 -18.85 -5.32 -6.31
C ALA A 127 -18.74 -6.81 -6.68
N ALA A 128 -17.53 -7.31 -6.94
CA ALA A 128 -17.28 -8.71 -7.25
C ALA A 128 -17.73 -9.66 -6.12
N MET A 129 -17.53 -9.26 -4.86
CA MET A 129 -17.90 -10.04 -3.67
C MET A 129 -19.39 -9.97 -3.34
N THR A 130 -20.05 -8.85 -3.66
CA THR A 130 -21.49 -8.68 -3.46
C THR A 130 -22.30 -9.43 -4.51
N ILE A 131 -21.85 -9.40 -5.77
CA ILE A 131 -22.55 -10.01 -6.91
C ILE A 131 -22.16 -11.50 -7.06
N GLY A 132 -20.98 -11.88 -6.57
CA GLY A 132 -20.45 -13.25 -6.68
C GLY A 132 -21.26 -14.29 -5.90
N GLN A 133 -21.84 -15.25 -6.62
CA GLN A 133 -22.65 -16.34 -6.08
C GLN A 133 -21.83 -17.43 -5.35
N ARG A 134 -20.51 -17.48 -5.54
CA ARG A 134 -19.61 -18.46 -4.89
C ARG A 134 -18.56 -17.72 -4.07
N LYS A 135 -18.69 -17.77 -2.75
CA LYS A 135 -17.70 -17.24 -1.80
C LYS A 135 -16.85 -18.43 -1.31
N PRO A 136 -15.54 -18.46 -1.58
CA PRO A 136 -14.64 -19.44 -0.97
C PRO A 136 -14.75 -19.34 0.55
N GLY A 137 -14.66 -20.48 1.25
CA GLY A 137 -14.67 -20.49 2.70
C GLY A 137 -13.50 -19.71 3.31
N LEU A 138 -13.64 -19.29 4.56
CA LEU A 138 -12.64 -18.51 5.32
C LEU A 138 -11.22 -19.12 5.28
N ARG A 139 -11.13 -20.47 5.22
CA ARG A 139 -9.87 -21.24 5.16
C ARG A 139 -9.05 -20.98 3.89
N THR A 140 -9.71 -20.72 2.76
CA THR A 140 -9.05 -20.48 1.46
C THR A 140 -9.05 -19.02 1.06
N GLY A 141 -10.03 -18.23 1.53
CA GLY A 141 -10.21 -16.84 1.11
C GLY A 141 -9.31 -15.84 1.84
N LEU A 142 -9.05 -16.02 3.15
CA LEU A 142 -8.44 -14.97 3.98
C LEU A 142 -6.98 -15.30 4.35
N ASN A 143 -6.03 -14.65 3.70
CA ASN A 143 -4.60 -14.79 3.99
C ASN A 143 -3.98 -13.42 4.38
N GLY A 144 -2.72 -13.40 4.78
CA GLY A 144 -2.03 -12.18 5.20
C GLY A 144 -1.95 -11.08 4.12
N THR A 145 -2.13 -11.40 2.84
CA THR A 145 -2.14 -10.39 1.77
C THR A 145 -3.33 -9.44 1.85
N TRP A 146 -4.42 -9.82 2.53
CA TRP A 146 -5.56 -8.93 2.76
C TRP A 146 -5.20 -7.66 3.53
N LEU A 147 -4.15 -7.72 4.34
CA LEU A 147 -3.63 -6.54 5.04
C LEU A 147 -2.99 -5.52 4.10
N LEU A 148 -2.76 -5.84 2.82
CA LEU A 148 -2.42 -4.83 1.82
C LEU A 148 -3.51 -3.76 1.68
N LEU A 149 -4.76 -4.07 2.06
CA LEU A 149 -5.84 -3.08 2.12
C LEU A 149 -5.56 -2.03 3.19
N VAL A 150 -5.10 -2.46 4.37
CA VAL A 150 -4.62 -1.56 5.42
C VAL A 150 -3.42 -0.77 4.91
N VAL A 151 -2.38 -1.45 4.43
CA VAL A 151 -1.13 -0.82 4.00
C VAL A 151 -1.37 0.25 2.93
N ALA A 152 -2.21 -0.03 1.94
CA ALA A 152 -2.55 0.94 0.90
C ALA A 152 -3.30 2.16 1.45
N THR A 153 -4.25 1.94 2.37
CA THR A 153 -5.04 3.02 2.99
C THR A 153 -4.16 3.91 3.88
N GLU A 154 -3.30 3.30 4.69
CA GLU A 154 -2.35 4.01 5.56
C GLU A 154 -1.30 4.78 4.74
N SER A 155 -0.86 4.23 3.61
CA SER A 155 0.07 4.94 2.72
C SER A 155 -0.56 6.21 2.13
N ILE A 156 -1.86 6.20 1.82
CA ILE A 156 -2.60 7.40 1.39
C ILE A 156 -2.64 8.43 2.52
N ALA A 157 -2.87 8.00 3.77
CA ALA A 157 -2.85 8.90 4.92
C ALA A 157 -1.49 9.61 5.07
N VAL A 158 -0.39 8.84 4.96
CA VAL A 158 0.98 9.38 5.01
C VAL A 158 1.23 10.38 3.89
N LEU A 159 0.85 10.06 2.65
CA LEU A 159 1.04 10.96 1.52
C LEU A 159 0.18 12.21 1.63
N ALA A 160 -1.08 12.10 2.06
CA ALA A 160 -1.96 13.25 2.27
C ALA A 160 -1.38 14.24 3.28
N ALA A 161 -0.89 13.73 4.43
CA ALA A 161 -0.20 14.55 5.42
C ALA A 161 1.08 15.19 4.87
N ALA A 162 1.83 14.47 4.03
CA ALA A 162 3.03 15.01 3.37
C ALA A 162 2.70 16.15 2.40
N VAL A 163 1.64 16.01 1.58
CA VAL A 163 1.18 17.07 0.68
C VAL A 163 0.73 18.30 1.45
N ALA A 164 -0.05 18.11 2.53
CA ALA A 164 -0.49 19.22 3.40
C ALA A 164 0.70 20.00 3.98
N SER A 165 1.77 19.31 4.39
CA SER A 165 2.95 19.98 4.96
C SER A 165 3.72 20.85 3.96
N ILE A 166 3.69 20.53 2.66
CA ILE A 166 4.43 21.27 1.62
C ILE A 166 3.62 22.43 1.05
N TYR A 167 2.33 22.20 0.80
CA TYR A 167 1.46 23.17 0.13
C TYR A 167 0.70 24.09 1.10
N GLY A 168 0.97 23.96 2.39
CA GLY A 168 0.26 24.64 3.45
C GLY A 168 -0.90 23.79 3.97
N ALA A 169 -1.10 23.86 5.29
CA ALA A 169 -2.21 23.24 5.98
C ALA A 169 -3.52 23.57 5.27
N SER A 170 -4.17 22.54 4.74
CA SER A 170 -5.50 22.66 4.17
C SER A 170 -6.39 21.64 4.87
N THR A 171 -7.42 22.15 5.54
CA THR A 171 -8.45 21.36 6.22
C THR A 171 -8.89 20.11 5.43
N PRO A 172 -9.12 20.16 4.10
CA PRO A 172 -9.49 18.95 3.36
C PRO A 172 -8.40 17.87 3.32
N LEU A 173 -7.11 18.23 3.19
CA LEU A 173 -6.03 17.23 3.16
C LEU A 173 -5.78 16.63 4.55
N ASP A 174 -5.87 17.45 5.59
CA ASP A 174 -5.72 16.97 6.97
C ASP A 174 -6.87 16.03 7.36
N LEU A 175 -8.11 16.37 6.96
CA LEU A 175 -9.27 15.50 7.13
C LEU A 175 -9.14 14.22 6.31
N LEU A 176 -8.63 14.29 5.07
CA LEU A 176 -8.38 13.10 4.25
C LEU A 176 -7.34 12.18 4.91
N ALA A 177 -6.24 12.75 5.41
CA ALA A 177 -5.19 12.00 6.08
C ALA A 177 -5.73 11.32 7.35
N LEU A 178 -6.47 12.07 8.18
CA LEU A 178 -7.10 11.53 9.38
C LEU A 178 -8.14 10.46 9.07
N ALA A 179 -9.02 10.70 8.10
CA ALA A 179 -10.06 9.76 7.70
C ALA A 179 -9.46 8.46 7.13
N ALA A 180 -8.42 8.57 6.30
CA ALA A 180 -7.70 7.41 5.77
C ALA A 180 -7.02 6.61 6.89
N TRP A 181 -6.40 7.28 7.87
CA TRP A 181 -5.79 6.60 9.03
C TRP A 181 -6.82 5.89 9.91
N LEU A 182 -7.94 6.55 10.24
CA LEU A 182 -9.02 5.93 11.01
C LEU A 182 -9.64 4.74 10.28
N LEU A 183 -9.83 4.87 8.96
CA LEU A 183 -10.31 3.77 8.12
C LEU A 183 -9.31 2.62 8.08
N GLY A 184 -8.02 2.91 7.88
CA GLY A 184 -6.93 1.93 7.90
C GLY A 184 -6.85 1.17 9.22
N GLY A 185 -6.87 1.90 10.34
CA GLY A 185 -6.89 1.32 11.69
C GLY A 185 -8.12 0.45 11.97
N SER A 186 -9.31 0.88 11.55
CA SER A 186 -10.54 0.09 11.67
C SER A 186 -10.47 -1.21 10.86
N LEU A 187 -10.02 -1.12 9.60
CA LEU A 187 -9.80 -2.28 8.72
C LEU A 187 -8.74 -3.22 9.30
N TYR A 188 -7.69 -2.68 9.90
CA TYR A 188 -6.64 -3.46 10.56
C TYR A 188 -7.22 -4.25 11.73
N MET A 189 -8.00 -3.63 12.62
CA MET A 189 -8.61 -4.33 13.75
C MET A 189 -9.55 -5.45 13.30
N MET A 190 -10.34 -5.22 12.26
CA MET A 190 -11.22 -6.24 11.70
C MET A 190 -10.43 -7.41 11.10
N LEU A 191 -9.44 -7.13 10.25
CA LEU A 191 -8.66 -8.15 9.56
C LEU A 191 -7.75 -8.92 10.51
N ILE A 192 -7.04 -8.24 11.42
CA ILE A 192 -6.14 -8.91 12.36
C ILE A 192 -6.90 -9.83 13.31
N THR A 193 -8.13 -9.46 13.71
CA THR A 193 -9.00 -10.33 14.51
C THR A 193 -9.38 -11.61 13.76
N LEU A 194 -9.73 -11.50 12.48
CA LEU A 194 -10.05 -12.66 11.63
C LEU A 194 -8.83 -13.55 11.37
N ILE A 195 -7.66 -12.94 11.15
CA ILE A 195 -6.39 -13.66 10.98
C ILE A 195 -6.01 -14.38 12.27
N PHE A 196 -6.16 -13.71 13.42
CA PHE A 196 -5.90 -14.29 14.74
C PHE A 196 -6.86 -15.44 15.05
N TYR A 197 -8.15 -15.27 14.77
CA TYR A 197 -9.13 -16.34 14.89
C TYR A 197 -8.75 -17.56 14.01
N ARG A 198 -8.38 -17.33 12.74
CA ARG A 198 -7.91 -18.40 11.87
C ARG A 198 -6.70 -19.12 12.47
N TRP A 199 -5.77 -18.39 13.09
CA TRP A 199 -4.59 -18.97 13.72
C TRP A 199 -4.95 -19.84 14.93
N CYS A 200 -5.82 -19.37 15.82
CA CYS A 200 -6.17 -20.11 17.04
C CYS A 200 -7.06 -21.33 16.77
N PHE A 201 -7.96 -21.26 15.78
CA PHE A 201 -9.06 -22.22 15.65
C PHE A 201 -9.03 -23.07 14.38
N VAL A 202 -8.17 -22.77 13.41
CA VAL A 202 -8.08 -23.52 12.14
C VAL A 202 -6.72 -24.21 12.03
N PRO A 203 -6.66 -25.51 11.66
CA PRO A 203 -5.40 -26.19 11.39
C PRO A 203 -4.61 -25.47 10.30
N LEU A 204 -3.37 -25.08 10.62
CA LEU A 204 -2.39 -24.49 9.71
C LEU A 204 -1.36 -25.55 9.33
N ALA A 205 -1.17 -25.79 8.03
CA ALA A 205 -0.04 -26.59 7.56
C ALA A 205 1.23 -25.74 7.55
N THR A 206 2.41 -26.37 7.59
CA THR A 206 3.71 -25.67 7.43
C THR A 206 3.82 -24.95 6.08
N ALA A 207 3.15 -25.48 5.05
CA ALA A 207 3.01 -24.82 3.74
C ALA A 207 2.12 -23.57 3.77
N ASP A 208 1.30 -23.38 4.82
CA ASP A 208 0.47 -22.18 4.98
C ASP A 208 1.23 -21.04 5.67
N LEU A 209 2.30 -21.33 6.42
CA LEU A 209 3.20 -20.36 7.07
C LEU A 209 4.19 -19.74 6.07
N THR A 210 3.66 -19.13 5.02
CA THR A 210 4.41 -18.54 3.91
C THR A 210 4.65 -17.02 4.08
N GLU A 211 5.37 -16.45 3.12
CA GLU A 211 5.68 -15.02 2.97
C GLU A 211 4.52 -14.02 3.27
N PRO A 212 3.24 -14.31 2.97
CA PRO A 212 2.12 -13.43 3.30
C PRO A 212 1.96 -13.09 4.80
N TRP A 213 2.44 -13.94 5.71
CA TRP A 213 2.30 -13.69 7.16
C TRP A 213 3.17 -12.54 7.67
N TRP A 214 4.29 -12.25 7.02
CA TRP A 214 5.12 -11.09 7.36
C TRP A 214 4.39 -9.76 7.15
N ILE A 215 3.32 -9.75 6.35
CA ILE A 215 2.49 -8.56 6.14
C ILE A 215 1.75 -8.16 7.43
N ASN A 216 1.49 -9.09 8.37
CA ASN A 216 0.93 -8.76 9.69
C ASN A 216 1.78 -7.72 10.42
N MET A 217 3.10 -7.92 10.44
CA MET A 217 4.04 -6.98 11.05
C MET A 217 4.06 -5.66 10.27
N ARG A 218 4.04 -5.71 8.94
CA ARG A 218 4.10 -4.51 8.08
C ARG A 218 2.87 -3.60 8.25
N ALA A 219 1.67 -4.18 8.39
CA ALA A 219 0.44 -3.42 8.59
C ALA A 219 0.44 -2.65 9.92
N MET A 220 0.89 -3.28 11.00
CA MET A 220 1.07 -2.58 12.28
C MET A 220 2.07 -1.42 12.18
N VAL A 221 3.24 -1.68 11.58
CA VAL A 221 4.31 -0.68 11.43
C VAL A 221 3.84 0.54 10.64
N ILE A 222 3.15 0.34 9.51
CA ILE A 222 2.68 1.47 8.70
C ILE A 222 1.55 2.25 9.39
N THR A 223 0.63 1.59 10.11
CA THR A 223 -0.41 2.29 10.90
C THR A 223 0.19 3.14 12.01
N THR A 224 1.21 2.63 12.72
CA THR A 224 1.95 3.42 13.73
C THR A 224 2.70 4.58 13.09
N PHE A 225 3.38 4.33 11.95
CA PHE A 225 4.10 5.37 11.21
C PHE A 225 3.15 6.48 10.73
N ALA A 226 2.02 6.13 10.13
CA ALA A 226 0.99 7.07 9.70
C ALA A 226 0.45 7.91 10.88
N GLY A 227 0.15 7.26 12.01
CA GLY A 227 -0.29 7.94 13.22
C GLY A 227 0.76 8.94 13.76
N SER A 228 2.04 8.55 13.76
CA SER A 228 3.13 9.44 14.17
C SER A 228 3.23 10.69 13.27
N ARG A 229 3.05 10.52 11.96
CA ARG A 229 3.06 11.64 10.98
C ARG A 229 1.88 12.58 11.19
N LEU A 230 0.69 12.04 11.49
CA LEU A 230 -0.48 12.85 11.82
C LEU A 230 -0.30 13.66 13.10
N ILE A 231 0.28 13.08 14.15
CA ILE A 231 0.56 13.80 15.40
C ILE A 231 1.52 14.96 15.13
N LEU A 232 2.59 14.74 14.35
CA LEU A 232 3.53 15.79 13.98
C LEU A 232 2.87 16.89 13.14
N ALA A 233 2.01 16.53 12.19
CA ALA A 233 1.23 17.50 11.42
C ALA A 233 0.27 18.31 12.31
N GLY A 234 -0.42 17.67 13.26
CA GLY A 234 -1.31 18.33 14.22
C GLY A 234 -0.60 19.33 15.14
N ARG A 235 0.66 19.06 15.54
CA ARG A 235 1.47 20.00 16.32
C ARG A 235 1.77 21.29 15.56
N SER A 236 2.02 21.18 14.26
CA SER A 236 2.27 22.34 13.39
C SER A 236 1.04 23.25 13.23
N LEU A 237 -0.16 22.67 13.27
CA LEU A 237 -1.44 23.40 13.23
C LEU A 237 -1.77 24.13 14.54
N ALA A 238 -1.46 23.51 15.67
CA ALA A 238 -1.82 24.03 16.99
C ALA A 238 -0.82 25.05 17.56
N GLY A 239 0.30 25.32 16.88
CA GLY A 239 1.38 26.15 17.42
C GLY A 239 1.91 25.60 18.74
N TRP A 240 1.98 24.26 18.88
CA TRP A 240 2.34 23.61 20.13
C TRP A 240 3.79 23.98 20.50
N PRO A 241 4.07 24.62 21.64
CA PRO A 241 5.42 25.07 22.05
C PRO A 241 6.37 23.94 22.49
N GLY A 242 6.13 22.69 22.05
CA GLY A 242 6.67 21.47 22.65
C GLY A 242 7.84 20.84 21.91
N ASP A 243 8.55 21.59 21.07
CA ASP A 243 9.63 21.07 20.21
C ASP A 243 10.92 20.72 20.99
N GLY A 244 10.93 20.91 22.31
CA GLY A 244 12.13 20.77 23.14
C GLY A 244 12.40 19.40 23.78
N GLN A 245 11.43 18.48 23.89
CA GLN A 245 11.64 17.25 24.69
C GLN A 245 10.86 16.05 24.18
N PHE A 246 11.42 15.36 23.18
CA PHE A 246 11.35 13.90 23.13
C PHE A 246 12.77 13.38 22.94
N VAL A 247 13.48 13.28 24.06
CA VAL A 247 14.64 12.41 24.21
C VAL A 247 14.08 10.99 24.23
N LEU A 248 14.39 10.20 23.20
CA LEU A 248 14.41 8.74 23.31
C LEU A 248 15.63 8.34 24.16
#